data_AF-A0A5N0EIX8-F1
#
_entry.id   AF-A0A5N0EIX8-F1
#
_cell.length_a   1.000
_cell.length_b   1.000
_cell.length_c   1.000
_cell.angle_alpha   90.00
_cell.angle_beta   90.00
_cell.angle_gamma   90.00
#
_symmetry.space_group_name_H-M   'P 1'
#
loop_
_entity.id
_entity.type
_entity.pdbx_description
1 polymer ?
#
loop_
_entity_poly.entity_id
_entity_poly.type
_entity_poly.pdbx_seq_one_letter_code
_entity_poly.pdbx_strand_id
1 'polypeptide(L)'
;MGTSVADPHPPVAVFRGLADGGTVPKLNSRIRSEAQRTALTLARVPTHAGPGERTAALQHAATAAGELVNALSAEAGPIIGEELPAESVSQSFFRVREVDLSDQQAALHGLLVVYRGVRDLCRAPLSGADLAVEVAGMRQAALDLTGATESDPPSGETLPSSAAVEELSQEREWTARWLVGHQVHVLFNICAAVAVTDAAQHLRDGATETALTRLDHATTYVRGFPAAMTHASTIPVEYYMASVRPTMQPPEVSIPLSGRQHRGYKTFRGAMKDLLGVLPDTFAELHARDPELAEARDALLEADLVDSERHVTLAYSMVRLRRSIAQLPTGPDNAVGELRLMRHRRAAQYAPLIRFGDHYLAEAISTRRHR
;
A
#
# COMPACT_ATOMS: atom_id res chain seq x y z
N MET A 1 -18.96 -17.59 -10.19
CA MET A 1 -17.51 -17.28 -10.06
C MET A 1 -16.79 -18.61 -10.03
N GLY A 2 -15.81 -18.81 -10.92
CA GLY A 2 -15.11 -20.10 -11.03
C GLY A 2 -14.37 -20.43 -9.74
N THR A 3 -14.96 -21.27 -8.90
CA THR A 3 -14.27 -21.94 -7.80
C THR A 3 -13.50 -23.10 -8.40
N SER A 4 -12.34 -22.82 -9.00
CA SER A 4 -11.37 -23.88 -9.25
C SER A 4 -10.77 -24.27 -7.90
N VAL A 5 -11.11 -25.48 -7.45
CA VAL A 5 -10.70 -26.09 -6.18
C VAL A 5 -9.20 -26.48 -6.18
N ALA A 6 -8.39 -25.99 -7.13
CA ALA A 6 -7.07 -26.56 -7.41
C ALA A 6 -5.86 -25.63 -7.20
N ASP A 7 -6.03 -24.32 -6.96
CA ASP A 7 -4.88 -23.42 -6.74
C ASP A 7 -4.75 -23.08 -5.24
N PRO A 8 -3.64 -23.45 -4.55
CA PRO A 8 -3.44 -23.13 -3.14
C PRO A 8 -3.20 -21.63 -2.89
N HIS A 9 -3.09 -20.82 -3.94
CA HIS A 9 -2.78 -19.39 -3.85
C HIS A 9 -4.01 -18.49 -4.02
N PRO A 10 -4.00 -17.27 -3.43
CA PRO A 10 -5.01 -16.26 -3.72
C PRO A 10 -5.04 -15.92 -5.22
N PRO A 11 -6.20 -15.53 -5.78
CA PRO A 11 -6.28 -15.22 -7.21
C PRO A 11 -5.35 -14.08 -7.61
N VAL A 12 -5.00 -14.01 -8.90
CA VAL A 12 -4.18 -12.94 -9.44
C VAL A 12 -4.86 -11.58 -9.24
N ALA A 13 -4.14 -10.60 -8.70
CA ALA A 13 -4.58 -9.21 -8.61
C ALA A 13 -4.25 -8.48 -9.92
N VAL A 14 -5.23 -7.79 -10.50
CA VAL A 14 -5.07 -7.07 -11.77
C VAL A 14 -5.19 -5.57 -11.50
N PHE A 15 -4.26 -4.78 -12.00
CA PHE A 15 -4.29 -3.32 -11.84
C PHE A 15 -4.27 -2.62 -13.19
N ARG A 16 -4.76 -1.38 -13.20
CA ARG A 16 -4.72 -0.53 -14.39
C ARG A 16 -3.29 -0.04 -14.64
N GLY A 17 -2.85 -0.06 -15.89
CA GLY A 17 -1.63 0.63 -16.32
C GLY A 17 -1.73 2.16 -16.15
N LEU A 18 -0.68 2.80 -15.62
CA LEU A 18 -0.69 4.24 -15.25
C LEU A 18 -0.49 5.21 -16.43
N ALA A 19 -1.02 4.90 -17.62
CA ALA A 19 -0.71 5.65 -18.83
C ALA A 19 -1.38 7.03 -18.96
N ASP A 20 -2.55 7.23 -18.33
CA ASP A 20 -3.32 8.48 -18.45
C ASP A 20 -3.78 8.98 -17.08
N GLY A 21 -3.59 10.27 -16.81
CA GLY A 21 -4.04 10.96 -15.60
C GLY A 21 -5.52 10.68 -15.36
N GLY A 22 -5.82 10.02 -14.24
CA GLY A 22 -7.14 9.44 -14.00
C GLY A 22 -8.18 10.52 -13.76
N THR A 23 -9.24 10.56 -14.55
CA THR A 23 -10.45 11.28 -14.16
C THR A 23 -11.13 10.57 -12.99
N VAL A 24 -11.79 11.32 -12.11
CA VAL A 24 -12.62 10.73 -11.04
C VAL A 24 -13.61 9.71 -11.64
N PRO A 25 -13.59 8.45 -11.17
CA PRO A 25 -14.48 7.41 -11.69
C PRO A 25 -15.95 7.82 -11.64
N LYS A 26 -16.66 7.73 -12.76
CA LYS A 26 -18.10 8.00 -12.84
C LYS A 26 -18.90 6.72 -12.68
N LEU A 27 -18.84 6.13 -11.49
CA LEU A 27 -19.60 4.91 -11.16
C LEU A 27 -21.05 5.27 -10.78
N ASN A 28 -21.95 4.29 -10.74
CA ASN A 28 -23.34 4.58 -10.40
C ASN A 28 -23.53 4.88 -8.90
N SER A 29 -24.73 5.37 -8.53
CA SER A 29 -25.05 5.74 -7.15
C SER A 29 -24.99 4.56 -6.17
N ARG A 30 -25.41 3.36 -6.59
CA ARG A 30 -25.36 2.15 -5.76
C ARG A 30 -23.92 1.84 -5.35
N ILE A 31 -22.99 1.78 -6.30
CA ILE A 31 -21.57 1.51 -6.03
C ILE A 31 -20.99 2.55 -5.07
N ARG A 32 -21.28 3.84 -5.29
CA ARG A 32 -20.81 4.89 -4.37
C ARG A 32 -21.35 4.72 -2.94
N SER A 33 -22.61 4.34 -2.78
CA SER A 33 -23.19 4.07 -1.45
C SER A 33 -22.57 2.85 -0.77
N GLU A 34 -22.29 1.78 -1.52
CA GLU A 34 -21.56 0.60 -1.02
C GLU A 34 -20.12 0.95 -0.62
N ALA A 35 -19.45 1.83 -1.38
CA ALA A 35 -18.12 2.35 -1.09
C ALA A 35 -18.10 3.20 0.18
N GLN A 36 -19.08 4.08 0.37
CA GLN A 36 -19.25 4.83 1.61
C GLN A 36 -19.47 3.92 2.81
N ARG A 37 -20.33 2.90 2.69
CA ARG A 37 -20.53 1.90 3.75
C ARG A 37 -19.23 1.18 4.09
N THR A 38 -18.51 0.72 3.07
CA THR A 38 -17.21 0.05 3.24
C THR A 38 -16.21 0.97 3.96
N ALA A 39 -16.07 2.21 3.51
CA ALA A 39 -15.19 3.20 4.13
C ALA A 39 -15.56 3.50 5.59
N LEU A 40 -16.86 3.62 5.90
CA LEU A 40 -17.35 3.83 7.27
C LEU A 40 -17.06 2.63 8.18
N THR A 41 -17.29 1.41 7.70
CA THR A 41 -17.01 0.20 8.50
C THR A 41 -15.52 0.03 8.77
N LEU A 42 -14.65 0.32 7.79
CA LEU A 42 -13.20 0.35 7.97
C LEU A 42 -12.75 1.41 8.98
N ALA A 43 -13.34 2.61 8.93
CA ALA A 43 -13.04 3.69 9.87
C ALA A 43 -13.43 3.36 11.32
N ARG A 44 -14.42 2.48 11.51
CA ARG A 44 -14.93 2.07 12.83
C ARG A 44 -14.17 0.88 13.44
N VAL A 45 -13.16 0.33 12.76
CA VAL A 45 -12.37 -0.78 13.33
C VAL A 45 -11.58 -0.28 14.55
N PRO A 46 -11.82 -0.81 15.76
CA PRO A 46 -11.18 -0.33 16.97
C PRO A 46 -9.77 -0.92 17.08
N THR A 47 -8.81 -0.33 16.39
CA THR A 47 -7.49 -0.92 16.11
C THR A 47 -6.65 -1.24 17.35
N HIS A 48 -6.93 -0.59 18.48
CA HIS A 48 -6.25 -0.78 19.77
C HIS A 48 -7.10 -1.54 20.80
N ALA A 49 -8.28 -2.04 20.43
CA ALA A 49 -9.12 -2.86 21.30
C ALA A 49 -8.61 -4.31 21.41
N GLY A 50 -9.30 -5.08 22.26
CA GLY A 50 -9.01 -6.51 22.43
C GLY A 50 -9.22 -7.33 21.14
N PRO A 51 -8.57 -8.50 21.00
CA PRO A 51 -8.63 -9.30 19.77
C PRO A 51 -10.04 -9.64 19.31
N GLY A 52 -10.94 -10.00 20.23
CA GLY A 52 -12.33 -10.36 19.87
C GLY A 52 -13.12 -9.20 19.25
N GLU A 53 -13.03 -8.01 19.84
CA GLU A 53 -13.69 -6.80 19.32
C GLU A 53 -13.10 -6.38 17.96
N ARG A 54 -11.77 -6.44 17.84
CA ARG A 54 -11.07 -6.20 16.56
C ARG A 54 -11.51 -7.16 15.46
N THR A 55 -11.51 -8.46 15.74
CA THR A 55 -11.92 -9.49 14.77
C THR A 55 -13.38 -9.30 14.34
N ALA A 56 -14.29 -9.02 15.28
CA ALA A 56 -15.69 -8.78 14.95
C ALA A 56 -15.86 -7.55 14.03
N ALA A 57 -15.19 -6.43 14.33
CA ALA A 57 -15.24 -5.24 13.48
C ALA A 57 -14.62 -5.47 12.09
N LEU A 58 -13.53 -6.23 12.00
CA LEU A 58 -12.91 -6.62 10.72
C LEU A 58 -13.81 -7.54 9.90
N GLN A 59 -14.54 -8.45 10.55
CA GLN A 59 -15.54 -9.29 9.85
C GLN A 59 -16.66 -8.45 9.26
N HIS A 60 -17.16 -7.45 9.99
CA HIS A 60 -18.15 -6.50 9.46
C HIS A 60 -17.60 -5.71 8.27
N ALA A 61 -16.37 -5.20 8.36
CA ALA A 61 -15.72 -4.50 7.26
C ALA A 61 -15.47 -5.41 6.04
N ALA A 62 -15.11 -6.68 6.27
CA ALA A 62 -14.94 -7.67 5.20
C ALA A 62 -16.27 -7.96 4.50
N THR A 63 -17.39 -8.05 5.24
CA THR A 63 -18.71 -8.21 4.62
C THR A 63 -19.09 -7.00 3.77
N ALA A 64 -18.92 -5.77 4.27
CA ALA A 64 -19.21 -4.56 3.50
C ALA A 64 -18.35 -4.47 2.22
N ALA A 65 -17.06 -4.76 2.31
CA ALA A 65 -16.18 -4.84 1.14
C ALA A 65 -16.63 -5.94 0.15
N GLY A 66 -17.10 -7.09 0.64
CA GLY A 66 -17.67 -8.15 -0.19
C GLY A 66 -18.94 -7.75 -0.92
N GLU A 67 -19.85 -7.01 -0.27
CA GLU A 67 -21.06 -6.45 -0.87
C GLU A 67 -20.73 -5.45 -1.99
N LEU A 68 -19.75 -4.58 -1.75
CA LEU A 68 -19.24 -3.65 -2.77
C LEU A 68 -18.62 -4.37 -3.96
N VAL A 69 -17.80 -5.40 -3.74
CA VAL A 69 -17.25 -6.26 -4.81
C VAL A 69 -18.37 -6.93 -5.61
N ASN A 70 -19.42 -7.43 -4.94
CA ASN A 70 -20.56 -8.04 -5.59
C ASN A 70 -21.33 -7.01 -6.45
N ALA A 71 -21.52 -5.78 -5.97
CA ALA A 71 -22.14 -4.71 -6.73
C ALA A 71 -21.32 -4.35 -7.98
N LEU A 72 -20.00 -4.19 -7.84
CA LEU A 72 -19.09 -3.91 -8.96
C LEU A 72 -19.10 -5.05 -10.00
N SER A 73 -19.10 -6.30 -9.55
CA SER A 73 -19.10 -7.50 -10.40
C SER A 73 -20.40 -7.68 -11.19
N ALA A 74 -21.52 -7.16 -10.69
CA ALA A 74 -22.79 -7.20 -11.40
C ALA A 74 -22.84 -6.27 -12.63
N GLU A 75 -21.98 -5.25 -12.65
CA GLU A 75 -21.93 -4.22 -13.70
C GLU A 75 -20.76 -4.39 -14.67
N ALA A 76 -19.66 -5.00 -14.22
CA ALA A 76 -18.57 -5.40 -15.09
C ALA A 76 -18.11 -6.82 -14.73
N GLY A 77 -17.97 -7.66 -15.75
CA GLY A 77 -17.37 -8.98 -15.58
C GLY A 77 -15.90 -8.84 -15.11
N PRO A 78 -15.46 -9.67 -14.15
CA PRO A 78 -14.07 -9.66 -13.74
C PRO A 78 -13.17 -10.11 -14.89
N ILE A 79 -11.98 -9.50 -14.98
CA ILE A 79 -10.92 -10.04 -15.84
C ILE A 79 -10.27 -11.20 -15.10
N ILE A 80 -10.07 -12.32 -15.78
CA ILE A 80 -9.40 -13.49 -15.21
C ILE A 80 -7.89 -13.21 -15.25
N GLY A 81 -7.33 -12.81 -14.10
CA GLY A 81 -5.92 -12.42 -14.03
C GLY A 81 -4.95 -13.56 -14.37
N GLU A 82 -5.36 -14.82 -14.17
CA GLU A 82 -4.62 -16.02 -14.52
C GLU A 82 -4.36 -16.15 -16.03
N GLU A 83 -5.19 -15.55 -16.88
CA GLU A 83 -5.05 -15.57 -18.34
C GLU A 83 -4.14 -14.45 -18.87
N LEU A 84 -3.78 -13.50 -18.01
CA LEU A 84 -2.91 -12.37 -18.39
C LEU A 84 -1.43 -12.74 -18.25
N PRO A 85 -0.59 -12.38 -19.22
CA PRO A 85 0.85 -12.61 -19.13
C PRO A 85 1.47 -11.73 -18.03
N ALA A 86 2.43 -12.29 -17.28
CA ALA A 86 3.27 -11.48 -16.41
C ALA A 86 4.38 -10.81 -17.23
N GLU A 87 4.58 -9.50 -17.06
CA GLU A 87 5.67 -8.76 -17.71
C GLU A 87 7.01 -8.94 -16.98
N SER A 88 6.99 -9.50 -15.77
CA SER A 88 8.20 -9.75 -14.98
C SER A 88 8.04 -10.95 -14.07
N VAL A 89 9.17 -11.51 -13.64
CA VAL A 89 9.22 -12.58 -12.63
C VAL A 89 8.55 -12.16 -11.32
N SER A 90 8.71 -10.89 -10.93
CA SER A 90 8.06 -10.32 -9.75
C SER A 90 6.53 -10.30 -9.88
N GLN A 91 5.99 -9.90 -11.04
CA GLN A 91 4.55 -9.94 -11.30
C GLN A 91 4.02 -11.38 -11.26
N SER A 92 4.77 -12.32 -11.85
CA SER A 92 4.42 -13.74 -11.81
C SER A 92 4.33 -14.26 -10.38
N PHE A 93 5.40 -14.07 -9.59
CA PHE A 93 5.51 -14.59 -8.23
C PHE A 93 4.47 -14.01 -7.27
N PHE A 94 4.31 -12.70 -7.24
CA PHE A 94 3.34 -12.04 -6.36
C PHE A 94 1.90 -12.08 -6.89
N ARG A 95 1.68 -12.78 -8.02
CA ARG A 95 0.37 -12.92 -8.66
C ARG A 95 -0.28 -11.55 -8.90
N VAL A 96 0.47 -10.67 -9.54
CA VAL A 96 0.04 -9.31 -9.92
C VAL A 96 0.13 -9.14 -11.43
N ARG A 97 -0.84 -8.47 -12.04
CA ARG A 97 -0.86 -8.12 -13.47
C ARG A 97 -1.22 -6.66 -13.66
N GLU A 98 -0.75 -6.09 -14.75
CA GLU A 98 -1.12 -4.76 -15.21
C GLU A 98 -1.71 -4.89 -16.61
N VAL A 99 -2.85 -4.25 -16.85
CA VAL A 99 -3.51 -4.21 -18.16
C VAL A 99 -4.35 -2.92 -18.23
N ASP A 100 -4.77 -2.53 -19.42
CA ASP A 100 -5.73 -1.44 -19.57
C ASP A 100 -7.10 -1.89 -19.03
N LEU A 101 -7.63 -1.11 -18.09
CA LEU A 101 -8.90 -1.37 -17.41
C LEU A 101 -9.82 -0.16 -17.55
N SER A 102 -11.12 -0.39 -17.71
CA SER A 102 -12.13 0.65 -17.49
C SER A 102 -12.19 1.08 -16.01
N ASP A 103 -12.82 2.22 -15.70
CA ASP A 103 -12.86 2.73 -14.31
C ASP A 103 -13.55 1.72 -13.39
N GLN A 104 -14.63 1.13 -13.89
CA GLN A 104 -15.37 0.08 -13.21
C GLN A 104 -14.52 -1.18 -12.96
N GLN A 105 -13.69 -1.60 -13.93
CA GLN A 105 -12.81 -2.76 -13.77
C GLN A 105 -11.65 -2.46 -12.81
N ALA A 106 -11.06 -1.27 -12.89
CA ALA A 106 -10.01 -0.83 -11.98
C ALA A 106 -10.54 -0.79 -10.53
N ALA A 107 -11.76 -0.27 -10.34
CA ALA A 107 -12.44 -0.29 -9.05
C ALA A 107 -12.70 -1.72 -8.56
N LEU A 108 -13.28 -2.59 -9.39
CA LEU A 108 -13.53 -3.99 -9.04
C LEU A 108 -12.27 -4.70 -8.57
N HIS A 109 -11.19 -4.61 -9.33
CA HIS A 109 -9.96 -5.33 -9.00
C HIS A 109 -9.22 -4.76 -7.79
N GLY A 110 -9.19 -3.43 -7.62
CA GLY A 110 -8.64 -2.83 -6.41
C GLY A 110 -9.45 -3.21 -5.17
N LEU A 111 -10.78 -3.23 -5.26
CA LEU A 111 -11.66 -3.61 -4.15
C LEU A 111 -11.63 -5.12 -3.85
N LEU A 112 -11.34 -5.97 -4.84
CA LEU A 112 -11.03 -7.38 -4.59
C LEU A 112 -9.77 -7.55 -3.71
N VAL A 113 -8.75 -6.71 -3.90
CA VAL A 113 -7.56 -6.71 -3.03
C VAL A 113 -7.90 -6.21 -1.63
N VAL A 114 -8.69 -5.14 -1.50
CA VAL A 114 -9.18 -4.65 -0.19
C VAL A 114 -9.96 -5.75 0.54
N TYR A 115 -10.94 -6.38 -0.12
CA TYR A 115 -11.75 -7.44 0.45
C TYR A 115 -10.89 -8.61 0.97
N ARG A 116 -9.92 -9.09 0.17
CA ARG A 116 -9.00 -10.16 0.58
C ARG A 116 -8.12 -9.73 1.75
N GLY A 117 -7.60 -8.51 1.72
CA GLY A 117 -6.78 -7.93 2.78
C GLY A 117 -7.52 -7.88 4.11
N VAL A 118 -8.71 -7.29 4.15
CA VAL A 118 -9.54 -7.20 5.38
C VAL A 118 -9.92 -8.59 5.89
N ARG A 119 -10.23 -9.52 4.99
CA ARG A 119 -10.55 -10.91 5.36
C ARG A 119 -9.36 -11.63 5.99
N ASP A 120 -8.14 -11.43 5.48
CA ASP A 120 -6.93 -12.01 6.10
C ASP A 120 -6.60 -11.35 7.45
N LEU A 121 -6.77 -10.03 7.56
CA LEU A 121 -6.57 -9.27 8.79
C LEU A 121 -7.44 -9.76 9.96
N CYS A 122 -8.56 -10.44 9.70
CA CYS A 122 -9.37 -11.10 10.73
C CYS A 122 -8.58 -12.16 11.53
N ARG A 123 -7.51 -12.72 10.93
CA ARG A 123 -6.66 -13.79 11.49
C ARG A 123 -5.18 -13.41 11.59
N ALA A 124 -4.75 -12.31 10.96
CA ALA A 124 -3.38 -11.84 11.02
C ALA A 124 -3.06 -11.20 12.38
N PRO A 125 -1.97 -11.60 13.07
CA PRO A 125 -1.56 -11.02 14.35
C PRO A 125 -0.85 -9.67 14.16
N LEU A 126 -1.57 -8.68 13.62
CA LEU A 126 -1.03 -7.36 13.32
C LEU A 126 -1.15 -6.41 14.53
N SER A 127 -0.13 -5.58 14.75
CA SER A 127 -0.14 -4.57 15.83
C SER A 127 -1.29 -3.56 15.61
N GLY A 128 -1.76 -2.92 16.68
CA GLY A 128 -2.86 -1.94 16.55
C GLY A 128 -2.47 -0.73 15.71
N ALA A 129 -1.21 -0.27 15.82
CA ALA A 129 -0.68 0.83 15.02
C ALA A 129 -0.62 0.49 13.52
N ASP A 130 -0.18 -0.72 13.19
CA ASP A 130 -0.17 -1.20 11.80
C ASP A 130 -1.56 -1.41 11.24
N LEU A 131 -2.44 -1.99 12.04
CA LEU A 131 -3.83 -2.16 11.64
C LEU A 131 -4.46 -0.80 11.33
N ALA A 132 -4.21 0.23 12.14
CA ALA A 132 -4.77 1.56 11.95
C ALA A 132 -4.40 2.18 10.60
N VAL A 133 -3.11 2.14 10.22
CA VAL A 133 -2.68 2.72 8.94
C VAL A 133 -3.03 1.86 7.74
N GLU A 134 -3.11 0.53 7.90
CA GLU A 134 -3.53 -0.35 6.79
C GLU A 134 -5.02 -0.23 6.50
N VAL A 135 -5.90 -0.21 7.52
CA VAL A 135 -7.35 0.01 7.30
C VAL A 135 -7.64 1.42 6.80
N ALA A 136 -6.84 2.43 7.19
CA ALA A 136 -6.94 3.79 6.64
C ALA A 136 -6.60 3.82 5.15
N GLY A 137 -5.53 3.13 4.73
CA GLY A 137 -5.19 2.97 3.31
C GLY A 137 -6.28 2.24 2.52
N MET A 138 -6.83 1.15 3.06
CA MET A 138 -7.94 0.40 2.43
C MET A 138 -9.21 1.24 2.32
N ARG A 139 -9.52 2.03 3.35
CA ARG A 139 -10.64 2.98 3.35
C ARG A 139 -10.47 4.02 2.25
N GLN A 140 -9.30 4.65 2.17
CA GLN A 140 -9.02 5.64 1.15
C GLN A 140 -9.08 5.04 -0.26
N ALA A 141 -8.56 3.82 -0.45
CA ALA A 141 -8.65 3.12 -1.72
C ALA A 141 -10.10 2.88 -2.14
N ALA A 142 -10.98 2.50 -1.21
CA ALA A 142 -12.41 2.31 -1.51
C ALA A 142 -13.08 3.59 -2.00
N LEU A 143 -12.72 4.75 -1.43
CA LEU A 143 -13.23 6.06 -1.84
C LEU A 143 -12.66 6.49 -3.20
N ASP A 144 -11.33 6.51 -3.33
CA ASP A 144 -10.63 6.98 -4.52
C ASP A 144 -10.97 6.15 -5.77
N LEU A 145 -11.00 4.82 -5.64
CA LEU A 145 -11.28 3.93 -6.77
C LEU A 145 -12.73 4.01 -7.25
N THR A 146 -13.66 4.50 -6.43
CA THR A 146 -15.09 4.56 -6.78
C THR A 146 -15.57 5.98 -7.03
N GLY A 147 -14.74 6.99 -6.76
CA GLY A 147 -15.11 8.41 -6.79
C GLY A 147 -16.16 8.78 -5.72
N ALA A 148 -16.29 7.97 -4.66
CA ALA A 148 -17.19 8.24 -3.56
C ALA A 148 -16.58 9.27 -2.61
N THR A 149 -17.38 10.21 -2.13
CA THR A 149 -16.99 11.18 -1.09
C THR A 149 -17.35 10.68 0.29
N GLU A 150 -16.60 11.12 1.30
CA GLU A 150 -17.05 11.03 2.69
C GLU A 150 -18.24 11.98 2.85
N SER A 151 -19.46 11.45 2.89
CA SER A 151 -20.67 12.21 3.16
C SER A 151 -21.60 11.40 4.04
N ASP A 152 -22.53 12.09 4.70
CA ASP A 152 -23.27 11.63 5.88
C ASP A 152 -23.80 10.19 5.82
N PRO A 153 -23.83 9.51 6.99
CA PRO A 153 -23.99 8.07 7.08
C PRO A 153 -25.32 7.61 6.46
N PRO A 154 -25.31 6.52 5.67
CA PRO A 154 -26.55 5.86 5.28
C PRO A 154 -27.28 5.35 6.54
N SER A 155 -28.57 5.69 6.63
CA SER A 155 -29.47 5.19 7.67
C SER A 155 -29.83 3.74 7.37
N GLY A 156 -29.28 2.81 8.15
CA GLY A 156 -29.68 1.40 8.13
C GLY A 156 -28.52 0.45 8.38
N GLU A 157 -28.30 0.10 9.65
CA GLU A 157 -27.45 -1.05 9.99
C GLU A 157 -28.26 -2.33 9.78
N THR A 158 -27.90 -3.11 8.76
CA THR A 158 -28.34 -4.50 8.65
C THR A 158 -27.15 -5.37 9.02
N LEU A 159 -27.26 -6.12 10.12
CA LEU A 159 -26.23 -7.05 10.56
C LEU A 159 -26.24 -8.29 9.65
N PRO A 160 -25.16 -8.59 8.92
CA PRO A 160 -25.09 -9.80 8.12
C PRO A 160 -24.79 -11.03 8.97
N SER A 161 -25.37 -12.16 8.55
CA SER A 161 -25.15 -13.49 9.13
C SER A 161 -23.77 -14.04 8.76
N SER A 162 -23.08 -14.62 9.73
CA SER A 162 -21.76 -15.26 9.58
C SER A 162 -21.76 -16.31 8.48
N ALA A 163 -20.87 -16.16 7.49
CA ALA A 163 -20.55 -17.20 6.53
C ALA A 163 -19.66 -18.28 7.17
N ALA A 164 -19.76 -19.53 6.69
CA ALA A 164 -18.94 -20.64 7.16
C ALA A 164 -17.46 -20.39 6.86
N VAL A 165 -16.62 -20.65 7.86
CA VAL A 165 -15.16 -20.59 7.75
C VAL A 165 -14.67 -21.83 7.02
N GLU A 166 -14.04 -21.65 5.86
CA GLU A 166 -13.29 -22.72 5.19
C GLU A 166 -12.02 -23.02 6.01
N GLU A 167 -11.85 -24.28 6.43
CA GLU A 167 -10.65 -24.75 7.13
C GLU A 167 -9.51 -24.95 6.12
N LEU A 168 -8.66 -23.94 5.98
CA LEU A 168 -7.39 -24.06 5.28
C LEU A 168 -6.33 -24.64 6.23
N SER A 169 -5.36 -25.38 5.68
CA SER A 169 -4.17 -25.71 6.48
C SER A 169 -3.41 -24.44 6.84
N GLN A 170 -2.80 -24.43 8.03
CA GLN A 170 -2.12 -23.25 8.56
C GLN A 170 -1.01 -22.73 7.62
N GLU A 171 -0.27 -23.63 6.97
CA GLU A 171 0.76 -23.27 5.99
C GLU A 171 0.18 -22.61 4.73
N ARG A 172 -1.00 -23.05 4.27
CA ARG A 172 -1.69 -22.41 3.15
C ARG A 172 -2.15 -21.00 3.54
N GLU A 173 -2.62 -20.81 4.77
CA GLU A 173 -2.95 -19.47 5.28
C GLU A 173 -1.71 -18.57 5.31
N TRP A 174 -0.55 -19.06 5.77
CA TRP A 174 0.69 -18.29 5.77
C TRP A 174 1.17 -17.89 4.37
N THR A 175 1.12 -18.83 3.41
CA THR A 175 1.46 -18.52 2.01
C THR A 175 0.47 -17.53 1.39
N ALA A 176 -0.82 -17.71 1.66
CA ALA A 176 -1.85 -16.79 1.18
C ALA A 176 -1.65 -15.38 1.77
N ARG A 177 -1.36 -15.28 3.07
CA ARG A 177 -1.07 -14.02 3.75
C ARG A 177 0.13 -13.30 3.15
N TRP A 178 1.22 -14.02 2.90
CA TRP A 178 2.38 -13.47 2.22
C TRP A 178 1.99 -12.80 0.90
N LEU A 179 1.21 -13.49 0.06
CA LEU A 179 0.78 -12.97 -1.23
C LEU A 179 -0.25 -11.82 -1.09
N VAL A 180 -1.24 -11.95 -0.22
CA VAL A 180 -2.28 -10.93 0.02
C VAL A 180 -1.67 -9.63 0.52
N GLY A 181 -0.79 -9.66 1.52
CA GLY A 181 -0.14 -8.46 2.03
C GLY A 181 0.72 -7.76 0.96
N HIS A 182 1.39 -8.51 0.07
CA HIS A 182 2.09 -7.92 -1.08
C HIS A 182 1.12 -7.32 -2.11
N GLN A 183 -0.03 -7.94 -2.36
CA GLN A 183 -1.06 -7.37 -3.23
C GLN A 183 -1.61 -6.05 -2.66
N VAL A 184 -1.85 -5.97 -1.34
CA VAL A 184 -2.26 -4.73 -0.65
C VAL A 184 -1.15 -3.66 -0.77
N HIS A 185 0.11 -4.04 -0.54
CA HIS A 185 1.24 -3.12 -0.72
C HIS A 185 1.32 -2.58 -2.15
N VAL A 186 1.10 -3.42 -3.18
CA VAL A 186 1.07 -2.98 -4.57
C VAL A 186 -0.10 -2.04 -4.84
N LEU A 187 -1.30 -2.34 -4.32
CA LEU A 187 -2.47 -1.45 -4.41
C LEU A 187 -2.12 -0.07 -3.86
N PHE A 188 -1.54 0.00 -2.65
CA PHE A 188 -1.15 1.28 -2.05
C PHE A 188 -0.10 2.02 -2.89
N ASN A 189 0.90 1.33 -3.45
CA ASN A 189 1.89 1.97 -4.32
C ASN A 189 1.25 2.61 -5.56
N ILE A 190 0.28 1.92 -6.17
CA ILE A 190 -0.44 2.42 -7.35
C ILE A 190 -1.30 3.63 -6.97
N CYS A 191 -2.11 3.52 -5.91
CA CYS A 191 -2.95 4.62 -5.45
C CYS A 191 -2.13 5.84 -5.01
N ALA A 192 -1.00 5.62 -4.32
CA ALA A 192 -0.06 6.69 -3.96
C ALA A 192 0.54 7.36 -5.20
N ALA A 193 0.96 6.59 -6.20
CA ALA A 193 1.51 7.14 -7.44
C ALA A 193 0.49 8.02 -8.17
N VAL A 194 -0.76 7.56 -8.29
CA VAL A 194 -1.86 8.36 -8.86
C VAL A 194 -2.07 9.64 -8.05
N ALA A 195 -2.22 9.55 -6.73
CA ALA A 195 -2.46 10.70 -5.87
C ALA A 195 -1.33 11.75 -5.93
N VAL A 196 -0.06 11.31 -5.93
CA VAL A 196 1.09 12.21 -6.09
C VAL A 196 1.12 12.87 -7.48
N THR A 197 0.77 12.13 -8.51
CA THR A 197 0.73 12.65 -9.90
C THR A 197 -0.37 13.70 -10.05
N ASP A 198 -1.56 13.43 -9.51
CA ASP A 198 -2.69 14.37 -9.50
C ASP A 198 -2.34 15.62 -8.69
N ALA A 199 -1.70 15.47 -7.53
CA ALA A 199 -1.25 16.60 -6.73
C ALA A 199 -0.28 17.50 -7.51
N ALA A 200 0.73 16.91 -8.17
CA ALA A 200 1.69 17.65 -8.98
C ALA A 200 0.99 18.38 -10.15
N GLN A 201 0.01 17.74 -10.79
CA GLN A 201 -0.76 18.37 -11.87
C GLN A 201 -1.61 19.54 -11.35
N HIS A 202 -2.35 19.36 -10.26
CA HIS A 202 -3.16 20.41 -9.66
C HIS A 202 -2.33 21.61 -9.20
N LEU A 203 -1.11 21.39 -8.70
CA LEU A 203 -0.18 22.48 -8.37
C LEU A 203 0.23 23.29 -9.60
N ARG A 204 0.50 22.64 -10.74
CA ARG A 204 0.80 23.34 -12.00
C ARG A 204 -0.39 24.17 -12.48
N ASP A 205 -1.60 23.66 -12.26
CA ASP A 205 -2.84 24.32 -12.66
C ASP A 205 -3.30 25.38 -11.64
N GLY A 206 -2.56 25.59 -10.54
CA GLY A 206 -2.89 26.56 -9.49
C GLY A 206 -4.06 26.13 -8.57
N ALA A 207 -4.45 24.86 -8.61
CA ALA A 207 -5.51 24.27 -7.79
C ALA A 207 -4.96 23.70 -6.46
N THR A 208 -4.40 24.58 -5.61
CA THR A 208 -3.71 24.19 -4.37
C THR A 208 -4.57 23.34 -3.42
N GLU A 209 -5.83 23.71 -3.17
CA GLU A 209 -6.72 22.95 -2.28
C GLU A 209 -6.90 21.48 -2.71
N THR A 210 -7.08 21.27 -4.01
CA THR A 210 -7.19 19.91 -4.57
C THR A 210 -5.87 19.17 -4.45
N ALA A 211 -4.74 19.86 -4.66
CA ALA A 211 -3.43 19.27 -4.47
C ALA A 211 -3.18 18.86 -3.00
N LEU A 212 -3.56 19.69 -2.02
CA LEU A 212 -3.47 19.37 -0.59
C LEU A 212 -4.25 18.09 -0.27
N THR A 213 -5.48 17.98 -0.77
CA THR A 213 -6.30 16.76 -0.61
C THR A 213 -5.60 15.53 -1.19
N ARG A 214 -5.04 15.64 -2.41
CA ARG A 214 -4.32 14.51 -3.03
C ARG A 214 -3.00 14.18 -2.33
N LEU A 215 -2.29 15.15 -1.75
CA LEU A 215 -1.12 14.91 -0.91
C LEU A 215 -1.47 14.17 0.39
N ASP A 216 -2.62 14.48 1.00
CA ASP A 216 -3.12 13.75 2.17
C ASP A 216 -3.46 12.29 1.82
N HIS A 217 -4.17 12.07 0.71
CA HIS A 217 -4.45 10.71 0.22
C HIS A 217 -3.16 9.93 -0.03
N ALA A 218 -2.17 10.55 -0.73
CA ALA A 218 -0.87 9.96 -0.96
C ALA A 218 -0.17 9.58 0.36
N THR A 219 -0.18 10.49 1.34
CA THR A 219 0.41 10.28 2.66
C THR A 219 -0.24 9.10 3.38
N THR A 220 -1.56 8.98 3.30
CA THR A 220 -2.31 7.85 3.86
C THR A 220 -1.85 6.52 3.27
N TYR A 221 -1.70 6.42 1.94
CA TYR A 221 -1.19 5.21 1.29
C TYR A 221 0.26 4.90 1.67
N VAL A 222 1.14 5.90 1.68
CA VAL A 222 2.56 5.71 2.01
C VAL A 222 2.74 5.24 3.46
N ARG A 223 1.94 5.77 4.40
CA ARG A 223 1.90 5.25 5.78
C ARG A 223 1.43 3.79 5.85
N GLY A 224 0.58 3.36 4.91
CA GLY A 224 0.12 1.98 4.76
C GLY A 224 1.16 1.01 4.19
N PHE A 225 2.19 1.49 3.46
CA PHE A 225 3.21 0.62 2.84
C PHE A 225 3.88 -0.34 3.86
N PRO A 226 4.48 0.16 4.96
CA PRO A 226 5.15 -0.72 5.90
C PRO A 226 4.18 -1.62 6.67
N ALA A 227 2.92 -1.19 6.85
CA ALA A 227 1.90 -2.01 7.51
C ALA A 227 1.48 -3.20 6.64
N ALA A 228 1.22 -2.99 5.34
CA ALA A 228 0.94 -4.07 4.39
C ALA A 228 2.09 -5.08 4.30
N MET A 229 3.34 -4.61 4.35
CA MET A 229 4.51 -5.49 4.39
C MET A 229 4.64 -6.24 5.73
N THR A 230 4.27 -5.59 6.84
CA THR A 230 4.21 -6.23 8.16
C THR A 230 3.12 -7.30 8.17
N HIS A 231 1.92 -7.01 7.62
CA HIS A 231 0.84 -7.96 7.40
C HIS A 231 1.33 -9.19 6.63
N ALA A 232 1.95 -9.00 5.46
CA ALA A 232 2.54 -10.11 4.69
C ALA A 232 3.53 -10.96 5.51
N SER A 233 4.25 -10.32 6.43
CA SER A 233 5.30 -10.93 7.25
C SER A 233 4.80 -11.48 8.59
N THR A 234 3.50 -11.41 8.88
CA THR A 234 2.92 -12.04 10.08
C THR A 234 2.76 -13.56 9.90
N ILE A 235 3.89 -14.19 9.57
CA ILE A 235 4.10 -15.63 9.39
C ILE A 235 5.34 -16.04 10.19
N PRO A 236 5.49 -17.31 10.60
CA PRO A 236 6.70 -17.75 11.30
C PRO A 236 7.95 -17.54 10.44
N VAL A 237 9.04 -17.05 11.04
CA VAL A 237 10.31 -16.83 10.34
C VAL A 237 10.86 -18.15 9.81
N GLU A 238 10.69 -19.24 10.56
CA GLU A 238 11.11 -20.58 10.17
C GLU A 238 10.38 -21.02 8.88
N TYR A 239 9.07 -20.78 8.82
CA TYR A 239 8.26 -21.05 7.63
C TYR A 239 8.69 -20.18 6.44
N TYR A 240 8.89 -18.87 6.66
CA TYR A 240 9.41 -17.99 5.61
C TYR A 240 10.73 -18.51 5.05
N MET A 241 11.66 -18.89 5.93
CA MET A 241 13.00 -19.33 5.51
C MET A 241 13.01 -20.70 4.82
N ALA A 242 12.12 -21.60 5.22
CA ALA A 242 12.04 -22.96 4.67
C ALA A 242 11.17 -23.07 3.42
N SER A 243 10.07 -22.31 3.35
CA SER A 243 9.01 -22.53 2.36
C SER A 243 8.84 -21.36 1.39
N VAL A 244 9.02 -20.11 1.83
CA VAL A 244 8.79 -18.92 0.99
C VAL A 244 10.08 -18.44 0.34
N ARG A 245 11.12 -18.16 1.12
CA ARG A 245 12.39 -17.60 0.65
C ARG A 245 13.04 -18.43 -0.46
N PRO A 246 13.06 -19.78 -0.42
CA PRO A 246 13.65 -20.59 -1.49
C PRO A 246 12.92 -20.48 -2.83
N THR A 247 11.62 -20.18 -2.84
CA THR A 247 10.84 -20.04 -4.08
C THR A 247 11.04 -18.68 -4.77
N MET A 248 11.73 -17.75 -4.11
CA MET A 248 12.09 -16.43 -4.63
C MET A 248 13.44 -16.39 -5.37
N GLN A 249 14.09 -17.55 -5.56
CA GLN A 249 15.39 -17.70 -6.22
C GLN A 249 15.37 -18.89 -7.20
N PRO A 250 16.32 -18.96 -8.15
CA PRO A 250 16.45 -20.12 -9.03
C PRO A 250 16.62 -21.44 -8.25
N PRO A 251 16.04 -22.57 -8.74
CA PRO A 251 15.40 -22.74 -10.04
C PRO A 251 13.91 -22.34 -10.10
N GLU A 252 13.25 -22.07 -8.97
CA GLU A 252 11.80 -21.81 -8.91
C GLU A 252 11.39 -20.55 -9.67
N VAL A 253 12.29 -19.59 -9.77
CA VAL A 253 12.18 -18.40 -10.62
C VAL A 253 13.40 -18.26 -11.52
N SER A 254 13.23 -17.70 -12.71
CA SER A 254 14.32 -17.59 -13.69
C SER A 254 15.45 -16.65 -13.25
N ILE A 255 15.14 -15.64 -12.44
CA ILE A 255 16.11 -14.76 -11.80
C ILE A 255 15.71 -14.49 -10.34
N PRO A 256 16.68 -14.24 -9.45
CA PRO A 256 16.41 -13.82 -8.08
C PRO A 256 15.44 -12.64 -8.00
N LEU A 257 14.41 -12.76 -7.15
CA LEU A 257 13.48 -11.67 -6.91
C LEU A 257 14.13 -10.52 -6.14
N SER A 258 13.79 -9.29 -6.54
CA SER A 258 14.25 -8.07 -5.89
C SER A 258 13.12 -7.06 -5.79
N GLY A 259 13.07 -6.33 -4.66
CA GLY A 259 12.20 -5.17 -4.48
C GLY A 259 12.30 -4.13 -5.63
N ARG A 260 13.45 -4.06 -6.30
CA ARG A 260 13.69 -3.16 -7.45
C ARG A 260 12.92 -3.54 -8.72
N GLN A 261 12.39 -4.76 -8.80
CA GLN A 261 11.64 -5.25 -9.96
C GLN A 261 10.16 -4.83 -9.91
N HIS A 262 9.66 -4.36 -8.76
CA HIS A 262 8.27 -3.93 -8.63
C HIS A 262 8.03 -2.65 -9.43
N ARG A 263 7.19 -2.75 -10.47
CA ARG A 263 6.82 -1.64 -11.35
C ARG A 263 6.10 -0.52 -10.59
N GLY A 264 5.14 -0.87 -9.72
CA GLY A 264 4.43 0.09 -8.86
C GLY A 264 5.37 0.99 -8.04
N TYR A 265 6.42 0.42 -7.44
CA TYR A 265 7.43 1.19 -6.71
C TYR A 265 8.18 2.16 -7.63
N LYS A 266 8.57 1.72 -8.84
CA LYS A 266 9.22 2.61 -9.82
C LYS A 266 8.30 3.77 -10.21
N THR A 267 7.02 3.52 -10.41
CA THR A 267 6.06 4.57 -10.77
C THR A 267 5.86 5.56 -9.64
N PHE A 268 5.68 5.09 -8.40
CA PHE A 268 5.63 5.97 -7.23
C PHE A 268 6.90 6.82 -7.09
N ARG A 269 8.10 6.25 -7.27
CA ARG A 269 9.35 7.03 -7.26
C ARG A 269 9.42 8.06 -8.39
N GLY A 270 8.87 7.76 -9.55
CA GLY A 270 8.72 8.69 -10.67
C GLY A 270 7.82 9.87 -10.30
N ALA A 271 6.63 9.59 -9.75
CA ALA A 271 5.69 10.60 -9.29
C ALA A 271 6.27 11.49 -8.18
N MET A 272 6.97 10.91 -7.19
CA MET A 272 7.66 11.67 -6.15
C MET A 272 8.73 12.60 -6.71
N LYS A 273 9.50 12.14 -7.71
CA LYS A 273 10.51 12.98 -8.37
C LYS A 273 9.85 14.16 -9.08
N ASP A 274 8.72 13.93 -9.74
CA ASP A 274 7.96 14.96 -10.45
C ASP A 274 7.38 16.00 -9.49
N LEU A 275 6.72 15.56 -8.41
CA LEU A 275 6.21 16.45 -7.35
C LEU A 275 7.31 17.33 -6.77
N LEU A 276 8.49 16.77 -6.47
CA LEU A 276 9.62 17.55 -5.96
C LEU A 276 10.23 18.50 -7.00
N GLY A 277 10.03 18.25 -8.30
CA GLY A 277 10.33 19.20 -9.36
C GLY A 277 9.37 20.39 -9.38
N VAL A 278 8.11 20.18 -8.99
CA VAL A 278 7.09 21.24 -8.86
C VAL A 278 7.26 22.03 -7.56
N LEU A 279 7.73 21.38 -6.48
CA LEU A 279 7.97 22.00 -5.16
C LEU A 279 9.45 21.90 -4.74
N PRO A 280 10.38 22.59 -5.44
CA PRO A 280 11.82 22.45 -5.18
C PRO A 280 12.30 23.21 -3.94
N ASP A 281 11.52 24.19 -3.46
CA ASP A 281 11.89 25.10 -2.38
C ASP A 281 12.16 24.35 -1.06
N THR A 282 13.06 24.87 -0.21
CA THR A 282 13.29 24.31 1.13
C THR A 282 12.00 24.34 1.98
N PHE A 283 11.97 23.60 3.10
CA PHE A 283 10.82 23.67 4.02
C PHE A 283 10.55 25.12 4.47
N ALA A 284 11.58 25.85 4.89
CA ALA A 284 11.44 27.21 5.38
C ALA A 284 10.92 28.19 4.31
N GLU A 285 11.44 28.10 3.08
CA GLU A 285 11.00 28.95 1.97
C GLU A 285 9.55 28.66 1.56
N LEU A 286 9.20 27.37 1.43
CA LEU A 286 7.83 26.99 1.10
C LEU A 286 6.87 27.38 2.21
N HIS A 287 7.21 27.12 3.48
CA HIS A 287 6.36 27.44 4.63
C HIS A 287 6.13 28.94 4.79
N ALA A 288 7.12 29.78 4.47
CA ALA A 288 6.95 31.23 4.51
C ALA A 288 5.93 31.75 3.46
N ARG A 289 5.78 31.04 2.33
CA ARG A 289 4.87 31.42 1.24
C ARG A 289 3.51 30.71 1.32
N ASP A 290 3.52 29.44 1.69
CA ASP A 290 2.37 28.55 1.76
C ASP A 290 2.61 27.49 2.89
N PRO A 291 2.18 27.80 4.13
CA PRO A 291 2.39 26.93 5.28
C PRO A 291 1.77 25.54 5.13
N GLU A 292 0.54 25.47 4.62
CA GLU A 292 -0.22 24.22 4.52
C GLU A 292 0.39 23.28 3.49
N LEU A 293 0.83 23.82 2.34
CA LEU A 293 1.52 23.03 1.32
C LEU A 293 2.88 22.53 1.79
N ALA A 294 3.61 23.33 2.57
CA ALA A 294 4.86 22.89 3.19
C ALA A 294 4.64 21.71 4.14
N GLU A 295 3.60 21.78 4.98
CA GLU A 295 3.24 20.73 5.93
C GLU A 295 2.73 19.46 5.25
N ALA A 296 1.91 19.58 4.21
CA ALA A 296 1.44 18.43 3.43
C ALA A 296 2.59 17.71 2.72
N ARG A 297 3.53 18.46 2.12
CA ARG A 297 4.75 17.88 1.52
C ARG A 297 5.61 17.22 2.58
N ASP A 298 5.86 17.88 3.71
CA ASP A 298 6.63 17.36 4.83
C ASP A 298 6.07 16.02 5.33
N ALA A 299 4.75 15.95 5.56
CA ALA A 299 4.08 14.74 6.02
C ALA A 299 4.25 13.55 5.04
N LEU A 300 4.18 13.81 3.73
CA LEU A 300 4.40 12.78 2.70
C LEU A 300 5.85 12.29 2.68
N LEU A 301 6.83 13.20 2.77
CA LEU A 301 8.25 12.85 2.79
C LEU A 301 8.64 12.08 4.05
N GLU A 302 8.11 12.50 5.20
CA GLU A 302 8.28 11.78 6.47
C GLU A 302 7.68 10.38 6.42
N ALA A 303 6.48 10.22 5.84
CA ALA A 303 5.89 8.90 5.65
C ALA A 303 6.79 7.96 4.82
N ASP A 304 7.43 8.47 3.76
CA ASP A 304 8.35 7.70 2.90
C ASP A 304 9.69 7.37 3.60
N LEU A 305 10.15 8.23 4.53
CA LEU A 305 11.30 7.93 5.40
C LEU A 305 10.96 6.85 6.43
N VAL A 306 9.78 6.93 7.04
CA VAL A 306 9.27 5.92 7.96
C VAL A 306 9.12 4.58 7.27
N ASP A 307 8.56 4.53 6.05
CA ASP A 307 8.52 3.30 5.24
C ASP A 307 9.92 2.68 5.08
N SER A 308 10.90 3.48 4.67
CA SER A 308 12.28 3.03 4.48
C SER A 308 12.90 2.44 5.75
N GLU A 309 12.66 3.08 6.90
CA GLU A 309 13.17 2.64 8.19
C GLU A 309 12.46 1.36 8.66
N ARG A 310 11.15 1.30 8.53
CA ARG A 310 10.36 0.13 8.89
C ARG A 310 10.70 -1.07 8.02
N HIS A 311 10.94 -0.88 6.72
CA HIS A 311 11.41 -1.94 5.84
C HIS A 311 12.77 -2.50 6.29
N VAL A 312 13.71 -1.66 6.73
CA VAL A 312 14.98 -2.11 7.33
C VAL A 312 14.72 -3.00 8.56
N THR A 313 13.84 -2.57 9.47
CA THR A 313 13.55 -3.35 10.69
C THR A 313 12.85 -4.67 10.39
N LEU A 314 11.90 -4.67 9.44
CA LEU A 314 11.17 -5.85 9.00
C LEU A 314 12.12 -6.86 8.35
N ALA A 315 12.95 -6.41 7.42
CA ALA A 315 13.96 -7.26 6.78
C ALA A 315 14.92 -7.86 7.81
N TYR A 316 15.36 -7.07 8.80
CA TYR A 316 16.21 -7.60 9.87
C TYR A 316 15.49 -8.69 10.68
N SER A 317 14.20 -8.53 10.99
CA SER A 317 13.45 -9.55 11.73
C SER A 317 13.31 -10.86 10.96
N MET A 318 13.15 -10.80 9.63
CA MET A 318 12.91 -11.97 8.78
C MET A 318 14.18 -12.67 8.31
N VAL A 319 15.22 -11.90 7.93
CA VAL A 319 16.46 -12.46 7.35
C VAL A 319 17.72 -12.16 8.16
N ARG A 320 17.63 -11.38 9.24
CA ARG A 320 18.76 -10.94 10.08
C ARG A 320 19.87 -10.34 9.22
N LEU A 321 21.10 -10.82 9.38
CA LEU A 321 22.29 -10.37 8.64
C LEU A 321 22.59 -11.24 7.40
N ARG A 322 21.61 -11.98 6.89
CA ARG A 322 21.80 -12.79 5.67
C ARG A 322 21.82 -11.90 4.42
N ARG A 323 22.51 -12.39 3.38
CA ARG A 323 22.52 -11.74 2.06
C ARG A 323 21.13 -11.69 1.44
N SER A 324 20.88 -10.60 0.71
CA SER A 324 19.71 -10.49 -0.16
C SER A 324 19.82 -11.53 -1.27
N ILE A 325 18.66 -12.06 -1.68
CA ILE A 325 18.54 -13.06 -2.75
C ILE A 325 19.11 -12.51 -4.06
N ALA A 326 18.90 -11.22 -4.34
CA ALA A 326 19.38 -10.53 -5.53
C ALA A 326 20.60 -9.63 -5.26
N GLN A 327 21.35 -9.87 -4.19
CA GLN A 327 22.50 -9.04 -3.83
C GLN A 327 23.62 -9.15 -4.86
N LEU A 328 24.15 -8.02 -5.32
CA LEU A 328 25.34 -8.02 -6.17
C LEU A 328 26.58 -8.47 -5.36
N PRO A 329 27.54 -9.16 -5.98
CA PRO A 329 28.76 -9.60 -5.29
C PRO A 329 29.58 -8.46 -4.67
N THR A 330 29.49 -7.25 -5.24
CA THR A 330 30.20 -6.03 -4.83
C THR A 330 29.38 -5.10 -3.92
N GLY A 331 28.18 -5.51 -3.51
CA GLY A 331 27.32 -4.74 -2.61
C GLY A 331 27.73 -4.86 -1.13
N PRO A 332 26.97 -4.23 -0.21
CA PRO A 332 27.09 -4.42 1.23
C PRO A 332 27.09 -5.91 1.63
N ASP A 333 27.47 -6.24 2.86
CA ASP A 333 27.58 -7.65 3.25
C ASP A 333 26.25 -8.39 3.36
N ASN A 334 25.13 -7.66 3.49
CA ASN A 334 23.79 -8.23 3.70
C ASN A 334 22.65 -7.34 3.19
N ALA A 335 21.42 -7.89 3.17
CA ALA A 335 20.21 -7.21 2.68
C ALA A 335 19.90 -5.93 3.47
N VAL A 336 20.07 -5.99 4.80
CA VAL A 336 19.78 -4.87 5.71
C VAL A 336 20.73 -3.70 5.45
N GLY A 337 22.01 -3.97 5.16
CA GLY A 337 22.99 -2.97 4.79
C GLY A 337 22.61 -2.20 3.51
N GLU A 338 22.10 -2.91 2.49
CA GLU A 338 21.59 -2.25 1.28
C GLU A 338 20.40 -1.35 1.57
N LEU A 339 19.40 -1.84 2.31
CA LEU A 339 18.22 -1.06 2.66
C LEU A 339 18.58 0.17 3.51
N ARG A 340 19.50 0.04 4.47
CA ARG A 340 20.01 1.17 5.27
C ARG A 340 20.68 2.22 4.39
N LEU A 341 21.50 1.81 3.43
CA LEU A 341 22.15 2.74 2.50
C LEU A 341 21.12 3.49 1.66
N MET A 342 20.07 2.81 1.18
CA MET A 342 18.97 3.46 0.46
C MET A 342 18.23 4.48 1.36
N ARG A 343 17.92 4.12 2.61
CA ARG A 343 17.30 5.01 3.61
C ARG A 343 18.16 6.25 3.86
N HIS A 344 19.48 6.10 4.08
CA HIS A 344 20.37 7.24 4.32
C HIS A 344 20.45 8.19 3.13
N ARG A 345 20.54 7.67 1.90
CA ARG A 345 20.52 8.50 0.70
C ARG A 345 19.22 9.29 0.57
N ARG A 346 18.09 8.65 0.88
CA ARG A 346 16.77 9.30 0.84
C ARG A 346 16.64 10.39 1.91
N ALA A 347 17.04 10.10 3.15
CA ALA A 347 17.07 11.08 4.23
C ALA A 347 17.94 12.30 3.88
N ALA A 348 19.13 12.08 3.33
CA ALA A 348 19.99 13.17 2.88
C ALA A 348 19.34 14.02 1.75
N GLN A 349 18.62 13.37 0.83
CA GLN A 349 17.87 14.07 -0.21
C GLN A 349 16.71 14.91 0.34
N TYR A 350 16.00 14.41 1.36
CA TYR A 350 14.82 15.09 1.93
C TYR A 350 15.16 16.10 3.01
N ALA A 351 16.36 16.04 3.60
CA ALA A 351 16.80 16.92 4.69
C ALA A 351 16.47 18.43 4.52
N PRO A 352 16.65 19.07 3.35
CA PRO A 352 16.29 20.49 3.20
C PRO A 352 14.78 20.75 3.02
N LEU A 353 14.00 19.71 2.73
CA LEU A 353 12.59 19.80 2.35
C LEU A 353 11.61 19.53 3.51
N ILE A 354 12.13 19.00 4.63
CA ILE A 354 11.37 18.60 5.83
C ILE A 354 11.68 19.49 7.04
N ARG A 355 10.71 19.62 7.95
CA ARG A 355 10.80 20.51 9.12
C ARG A 355 11.95 20.18 10.05
N PHE A 356 12.22 18.89 10.30
CA PHE A 356 13.22 18.41 11.26
C PHE A 356 14.46 17.82 10.59
N GLY A 357 14.85 18.33 9.42
CA GLY A 357 16.08 17.89 8.75
C GLY A 357 17.32 18.07 9.62
N ASP A 358 18.37 17.29 9.33
CA ASP A 358 19.65 17.27 10.08
C ASP A 358 20.40 18.63 10.12
N HIS A 359 19.83 19.72 9.60
CA HIS A 359 20.37 21.07 9.75
C HIS A 359 20.41 21.53 11.22
N TYR A 360 19.51 21.03 12.09
CA TYR A 360 19.62 21.26 13.54
C TYR A 360 20.88 20.61 14.14
N LEU A 361 21.33 19.47 13.61
CA LEU A 361 22.60 18.86 14.02
C LEU A 361 23.79 19.66 13.48
N ALA A 362 23.74 20.11 12.23
CA ALA A 362 24.79 20.95 11.66
C ALA A 362 24.93 22.29 12.42
N GLU A 363 23.82 22.91 12.78
CA GLU A 363 23.77 24.16 13.54
C GLU A 363 24.20 23.95 15.00
N ALA A 364 23.78 22.86 15.65
CA ALA A 364 24.24 22.48 17.00
C ALA A 364 25.73 22.10 17.04
N ILE A 365 26.27 21.47 15.99
CA ILE A 365 27.70 21.17 15.86
C ILE A 365 28.50 22.45 15.59
N SER A 366 27.98 23.35 14.75
CA SER A 366 28.60 24.65 14.47
C SER A 366 28.68 25.52 15.73
N THR A 367 27.58 25.65 16.48
CA THR A 367 27.56 26.39 17.75
C THR A 367 28.45 25.78 18.83
N ARG A 368 28.73 24.47 18.79
CA ARG A 368 29.70 23.80 19.68
C ARG A 368 31.17 23.99 19.28
N ARG A 369 31.48 24.33 18.02
CA ARG A 369 32.85 24.63 17.58
C ARG A 369 33.27 26.08 17.86
N HIS A 370 32.31 26.95 18.16
CA HIS A 370 32.53 28.37 18.47
C HIS A 370 32.40 28.69 19.97
N ARG A 371 32.34 27.67 20.83
CA ARG A 371 32.56 27.76 22.28
C ARG A 371 33.83 26.99 22.60
#